data_AF-A0A5K0VBE3-F1
#
_entry.id   AF-A0A5K0VBE3-F1
#
_cell.length_a   1.000
_cell.length_b   1.000
_cell.length_c   1.000
_cell.angle_alpha   90.00
_cell.angle_beta   90.00
_cell.angle_gamma   90.00
#
_symmetry.space_group_name_H-M   'P 1'
#
loop_
_entity.id
_entity.type
_entity.pdbx_description
1 polymer ?
#
loop_
_entity_poly.entity_id
_entity_poly.type
_entity_poly.pdbx_seq_one_letter_code
_entity_poly.pdbx_strand_id
1 'polypeptide(L)'
;MYITRSLSLFKRDPSALCLPPAEGPNSGYLVVHQDQEDEEEEKATKTYCFGLCKDTRCRALPFPQDRILTLQYVESLGQTAAVHLDKTFFFPVLGQPLSSDLYYVVKADGKGKG
;
A
#
# COMPACT_ATOMS: atom_id res chain seq x y z
N MET A 1 -12.48 -14.05 -3.52
CA MET A 1 -13.11 -12.95 -2.73
C MET A 1 -12.05 -12.34 -1.83
N TYR A 2 -12.13 -11.04 -1.56
CA TYR A 2 -11.19 -10.39 -0.66
C TYR A 2 -11.65 -10.44 0.81
N ILE A 3 -10.70 -10.60 1.71
CA ILE A 3 -10.88 -10.58 3.16
C ILE A 3 -10.11 -9.42 3.74
N THR A 4 -10.77 -8.61 4.58
CA THR A 4 -10.12 -7.47 5.23
C THR A 4 -9.24 -7.89 6.41
N ARG A 5 -8.03 -7.35 6.50
CA ARG A 5 -7.09 -7.50 7.62
C ARG A 5 -6.51 -6.13 7.98
N SER A 6 -6.20 -5.92 9.26
CA SER A 6 -5.54 -4.67 9.67
C SER A 6 -4.08 -4.65 9.23
N LEU A 7 -3.57 -3.45 8.92
CA LEU A 7 -2.14 -3.25 8.67
C LEU A 7 -1.29 -3.55 9.92
N SER A 8 -1.79 -3.21 11.12
CA SER A 8 -1.11 -3.46 12.39
C SER A 8 -0.86 -4.94 12.67
N LEU A 9 -1.78 -5.82 12.27
CA LEU A 9 -1.59 -7.27 12.39
C LEU A 9 -0.29 -7.71 11.71
N PHE A 10 -0.04 -7.25 10.49
CA PHE A 10 1.13 -7.63 9.73
C PHE A 10 2.43 -6.96 10.21
N LYS A 11 2.33 -5.76 10.79
CA LYS A 11 3.48 -5.12 11.45
C LYS A 11 3.91 -5.88 12.70
N ARG A 12 2.94 -6.33 13.49
CA ARG A 12 3.17 -7.06 14.74
C ARG A 12 3.64 -8.49 14.50
N ASP A 13 3.08 -9.14 13.49
CA ASP A 13 3.45 -10.49 13.09
C ASP A 13 3.76 -10.56 11.59
N PRO A 14 5.03 -10.32 11.20
CA PRO A 14 5.45 -10.41 9.81
C PRO A 14 5.28 -11.81 9.22
N SER A 15 5.22 -12.87 10.04
CA SER A 15 5.03 -14.24 9.55
C SER A 15 3.65 -14.43 8.92
N ALA A 16 2.65 -13.65 9.34
CA ALA A 16 1.32 -13.65 8.77
C ALA A 16 1.28 -13.22 7.30
N LEU A 17 2.30 -12.50 6.81
CA LEU A 17 2.39 -12.09 5.40
C LEU A 17 2.55 -13.28 4.45
N CYS A 18 3.15 -14.38 4.94
CA CYS A 18 3.38 -15.58 4.16
C CYS A 18 2.19 -16.53 4.14
N LEU A 19 1.17 -16.30 4.97
CA LEU A 19 0.02 -17.17 5.05
C LEU A 19 -0.94 -16.87 3.88
N PRO A 20 -1.35 -17.87 3.10
CA PRO A 20 -2.38 -17.66 2.08
C PRO A 20 -3.75 -17.41 2.75
N PRO A 21 -4.69 -16.78 2.04
CA PRO A 21 -6.04 -16.58 2.59
C PRO A 21 -6.80 -17.90 2.73
N ALA A 22 -7.46 -18.08 3.86
CA ALA A 22 -8.05 -19.36 4.27
C ALA A 22 -9.37 -19.73 3.57
N GLU A 23 -10.05 -18.77 2.94
CA GLU A 23 -11.39 -18.95 2.35
C GLU A 23 -11.40 -19.70 1.01
N GLY A 24 -10.27 -20.28 0.61
CA GLY A 24 -10.17 -21.16 -0.56
C GLY A 24 -9.57 -20.49 -1.80
N PRO A 25 -9.62 -21.15 -2.97
CA PRO A 25 -8.99 -20.66 -4.19
C PRO A 25 -9.55 -19.30 -4.62
N ASN A 26 -8.71 -18.45 -5.22
CA ASN A 26 -9.04 -17.09 -5.65
C ASN A 26 -9.52 -16.15 -4.52
N SER A 27 -9.15 -16.44 -3.27
CA SER A 27 -9.27 -15.51 -2.15
C SER A 27 -8.05 -14.58 -2.07
N GLY A 28 -8.16 -13.42 -1.43
CA GLY A 28 -7.06 -12.47 -1.26
C GLY A 28 -7.25 -11.62 -0.02
N TYR A 29 -6.22 -10.87 0.37
CA TYR A 29 -6.32 -9.92 1.49
C TYR A 29 -6.51 -8.49 1.00
N LEU A 30 -7.35 -7.73 1.70
CA LEU A 30 -7.38 -6.27 1.68
C LEU A 30 -6.83 -5.79 3.02
N VAL A 31 -5.74 -5.04 2.97
CA VAL A 31 -5.09 -4.47 4.13
C VAL A 31 -5.63 -3.07 4.33
N VAL A 32 -6.20 -2.78 5.49
CA VAL A 32 -6.77 -1.47 5.82
C VAL A 32 -6.24 -0.99 7.17
N HIS A 33 -6.24 0.32 7.39
CA HIS A 33 -6.06 0.87 8.73
C HIS A 33 -7.38 0.66 9.49
N GLN A 34 -7.39 -0.17 10.53
CA GLN A 34 -8.62 -0.42 11.29
C GLN A 34 -8.77 0.55 12.46
N ASP A 35 -7.66 0.97 13.08
CA ASP A 35 -7.70 1.81 14.26
C ASP A 35 -7.05 3.18 14.01
N GLN A 36 -7.55 4.20 14.70
CA GLN A 36 -7.00 5.56 14.65
C GLN A 36 -5.53 5.59 15.11
N GLU A 37 -5.18 4.69 16.04
CA GLU A 37 -3.82 4.44 16.48
C GLU A 37 -2.91 3.94 15.36
N ASP A 38 -3.40 3.10 14.44
CA ASP A 38 -2.61 2.61 13.29
C ASP A 38 -2.22 3.76 12.36
N GLU A 39 -3.14 4.71 12.18
CA GLU A 39 -2.88 5.90 11.39
C GLU A 39 -1.91 6.87 12.10
N GLU A 40 -2.06 7.05 13.41
CA GLU A 40 -1.23 7.95 14.21
C GLU A 40 0.18 7.40 14.38
N GLU A 41 0.34 6.10 14.63
CA GLU A 41 1.64 5.43 14.69
C GLU A 41 2.37 5.55 13.35
N GLU A 42 1.66 5.34 12.24
CA GLU A 42 2.22 5.53 10.90
C GLU A 42 2.64 7.00 10.67
N LYS A 43 1.84 7.98 11.12
CA LYS A 43 2.18 9.41 11.00
C LYS A 43 3.36 9.77 11.90
N ALA A 44 3.44 9.24 13.12
CA ALA A 44 4.48 9.53 14.11
C ALA A 44 5.84 8.96 13.69
N THR A 45 5.86 7.69 13.27
CA THR A 45 7.07 6.99 12.77
C THR A 45 7.62 7.58 11.48
N LYS A 46 6.82 8.37 10.77
CA LYS A 46 7.19 9.02 9.51
C LYS A 46 7.49 10.51 9.66
N THR A 47 7.79 11.05 10.84
CA THR A 47 8.23 12.45 10.93
C THR A 47 9.74 12.60 10.81
N TYR A 48 10.19 13.68 10.18
CA TYR A 48 11.60 14.10 10.14
C TYR A 48 11.70 15.58 10.55
N CYS A 49 12.93 16.10 10.69
CA CYS A 49 13.17 17.45 11.23
C CYS A 49 12.52 17.66 12.61
N PHE A 50 12.84 16.79 13.58
CA PHE A 50 12.32 16.88 14.96
C PHE A 50 10.79 16.93 15.07
N GLY A 51 10.07 16.17 14.24
CA GLY A 51 8.60 16.12 14.28
C GLY A 51 7.90 17.22 13.49
N LEU A 52 8.64 18.16 12.90
CA LEU A 52 8.05 19.32 12.19
C LEU A 52 7.65 19.01 10.75
N CYS A 53 8.30 18.03 10.12
CA CYS A 53 8.00 17.63 8.75
C CYS A 53 7.44 16.21 8.71
N LYS A 54 6.35 16.02 7.96
CA LYS A 54 5.73 14.70 7.75
C LYS A 54 6.31 14.06 6.49
N ASP A 55 6.87 12.87 6.63
CA ASP A 55 7.19 11.99 5.51
C ASP A 55 5.91 11.26 5.09
N THR A 56 5.47 11.52 3.88
CA THR A 56 4.24 10.93 3.33
C THR A 56 4.52 9.67 2.52
N ARG A 57 5.79 9.24 2.43
CA ARG A 57 6.18 8.10 1.61
C ARG A 57 5.76 6.79 2.26
N CYS A 58 5.16 5.90 1.47
CA CYS A 58 4.95 4.51 1.85
C CYS A 58 6.16 3.69 1.39
N ARG A 59 7.05 3.33 2.33
CA ARG A 59 8.27 2.55 2.04
C ARG A 59 8.17 1.07 2.40
N ALA A 60 7.16 0.69 3.19
CA ALA A 60 6.99 -0.66 3.69
C ALA A 60 5.75 -1.31 3.07
N LEU A 61 5.85 -2.61 2.87
CA LEU A 61 4.76 -3.47 2.45
C LEU A 61 4.15 -4.17 3.69
N PRO A 62 2.88 -4.59 3.61
CA PRO A 62 1.96 -4.44 2.48
C PRO A 62 1.40 -3.01 2.39
N PHE A 63 1.03 -2.58 1.19
CA PHE A 63 0.39 -1.27 1.01
C PHE A 63 -1.04 -1.29 1.58
N PRO A 64 -1.52 -0.18 2.18
CA PRO A 64 -2.92 -0.05 2.59
C PRO A 64 -3.84 0.18 1.37
N GLN A 65 -5.02 -0.48 1.35
CA GLN A 65 -6.02 -0.44 0.28
C GLN A 65 -7.15 0.57 0.51
N ASP A 66 -7.22 1.17 1.70
CA ASP A 66 -8.15 2.24 2.07
C ASP A 66 -7.63 3.65 1.72
N ARG A 67 -6.46 3.74 1.08
CA ARG A 67 -5.83 5.00 0.69
C ARG A 67 -5.37 5.00 -0.76
N ILE A 68 -5.42 6.18 -1.37
CA ILE A 68 -4.82 6.43 -2.68
C ILE A 68 -3.33 6.72 -2.47
N LEU A 69 -2.48 5.96 -3.15
CA LEU A 69 -1.03 6.17 -3.16
C LEU A 69 -0.61 6.95 -4.39
N THR A 70 0.46 7.73 -4.28
CA THR A 70 1.07 8.41 -5.42
C THR A 70 2.30 7.61 -5.84
N LEU A 71 2.21 6.97 -7.01
CA LEU A 71 3.33 6.30 -7.64
C LEU A 71 4.19 7.35 -8.33
N GLN A 72 5.44 7.46 -7.89
CA GLN A 72 6.44 8.34 -8.49
C GLN A 72 7.48 7.50 -9.23
N TYR A 73 7.70 7.78 -10.50
CA TYR A 73 8.79 7.18 -11.27
C TYR A 73 9.51 8.25 -12.09
N VAL A 74 10.78 7.98 -12.41
CA VAL A 74 11.63 8.88 -13.18
C VAL A 74 11.95 8.19 -14.50
N GLU A 75 11.59 8.85 -15.60
CA GLU A 75 11.93 8.43 -16.95
C GLU A 75 13.12 9.28 -17.42
N SER A 76 14.24 8.61 -17.69
CA SER A 76 15.46 9.27 -18.17
C SER A 76 15.66 9.00 -19.66
N LEU A 77 15.58 10.05 -20.48
CA LEU A 77 15.86 10.04 -21.91
C LEU A 77 17.10 10.90 -22.19
N GLY A 78 18.25 10.23 -22.26
CA GLY A 78 19.54 10.88 -22.49
C GLY A 78 19.89 11.85 -21.35
N GLN A 79 19.99 13.14 -21.65
CA GLN A 79 20.30 14.20 -20.67
C GLN A 79 19.06 14.75 -19.96
N THR A 80 17.86 14.33 -20.35
CA THR A 80 16.60 14.83 -19.78
C THR A 80 16.00 13.76 -18.87
N ALA A 81 15.54 14.16 -17.69
CA ALA A 81 14.77 13.31 -16.78
C ALA A 81 13.39 13.93 -16.57
N ALA A 82 12.34 13.13 -16.79
CA ALA A 82 10.96 13.49 -16.48
C ALA A 82 10.52 12.74 -15.22
N VAL A 83 9.87 13.45 -14.30
CA VAL A 83 9.26 12.84 -13.10
C VAL A 83 7.77 12.72 -13.34
N HIS A 84 7.27 11.50 -13.25
CA HIS A 84 5.85 11.19 -13.40
C HIS A 84 5.23 10.86 -12.05
N LEU A 85 4.00 11.31 -11.84
CA LEU A 85 3.22 11.10 -10.63
C LEU A 85 1.84 10.57 -11.00
N ASP A 86 1.56 9.32 -10.66
CA ASP A 86 0.27 8.67 -10.91
C ASP A 86 -0.44 8.39 -9.57
N LYS A 87 -1.68 8.88 -9.42
CA LYS A 87 -2.53 8.51 -8.27
C LYS A 87 -3.09 7.12 -8.51
N THR A 88 -2.88 6.18 -7.61
CA THR A 88 -3.17 4.76 -7.83
C THR A 88 -3.69 4.05 -6.58
N PHE A 89 -4.49 3.02 -6.81
CA PHE A 89 -4.81 1.99 -5.83
C PHE A 89 -3.99 0.74 -6.13
N PHE A 90 -3.50 0.08 -5.07
CA PHE A 90 -2.75 -1.17 -5.17
C PHE A 90 -3.57 -2.28 -4.54
N PHE A 91 -3.98 -3.27 -5.31
CA PHE A 91 -4.76 -4.42 -4.83
C PHE A 91 -3.90 -5.68 -4.85
N PRO A 92 -3.71 -6.38 -3.72
CA PRO A 92 -2.95 -7.63 -3.69
C PRO A 92 -3.54 -8.66 -4.64
N VAL A 93 -2.69 -9.41 -5.33
CA VAL A 93 -3.13 -10.46 -6.27
C VAL A 93 -3.84 -11.59 -5.52
N LEU A 94 -4.93 -12.09 -6.09
CA LEU A 94 -5.71 -13.20 -5.53
C LEU A 94 -4.92 -14.51 -5.59
N GLY A 95 -5.13 -15.37 -4.59
CA GLY A 95 -4.51 -16.69 -4.49
C GLY A 95 -3.05 -16.66 -4.08
N GLN A 96 -2.50 -15.48 -3.75
CA GLN A 96 -1.12 -15.32 -3.31
C GLN A 96 -1.03 -14.72 -1.89
N PRO A 97 0.00 -15.08 -1.13
CA PRO A 97 0.30 -14.42 0.14
C PRO A 97 0.76 -12.98 -0.10
N LEU A 98 0.63 -12.12 0.91
CA LEU A 98 1.07 -10.71 0.81
C LEU A 98 2.58 -10.57 0.64
N SER A 99 3.35 -11.55 1.11
CA SER A 99 4.82 -11.62 0.91
C SER A 99 5.26 -11.85 -0.53
N SER A 100 4.33 -12.09 -1.46
CA SER A 100 4.63 -12.15 -2.89
C SER A 100 4.92 -10.77 -3.49
N ASP A 101 4.52 -9.70 -2.80
CA ASP A 101 4.64 -8.30 -3.23
C ASP A 101 4.04 -8.03 -4.62
N LEU A 102 3.07 -8.85 -5.04
CA LEU A 102 2.36 -8.68 -6.31
C LEU A 102 1.05 -7.92 -6.11
N TYR A 103 0.88 -6.87 -6.92
CA TYR A 103 -0.29 -5.99 -6.87
C TYR A 103 -0.83 -5.73 -8.27
N TYR A 104 -2.16 -5.71 -8.39
CA TYR A 104 -2.84 -5.00 -9.46
C TYR A 104 -2.84 -3.51 -9.16
N VAL A 105 -2.47 -2.70 -10.15
CA VAL A 105 -2.43 -1.24 -10.01
C VAL A 105 -3.58 -0.63 -10.81
N VAL A 106 -4.44 0.12 -10.13
CA VAL A 106 -5.55 0.82 -10.75
C VAL A 106 -5.30 2.31 -10.64
N LYS A 107 -5.28 3.02 -11.78
CA LYS A 107 -5.20 4.48 -11.78
C LYS A 107 -6.45 5.08 -11.14
N ALA A 108 -6.22 5.93 -10.14
CA ALA A 108 -7.23 6.62 -9.37
C ALA A 108 -7.53 8.01 -9.96
N ASP A 109 -6.99 8.35 -11.12
CA ASP A 109 -7.31 9.54 -11.92
C ASP A 109 -8.04 9.16 -13.21
N GLY A 110 -9.00 9.99 -13.62
CA GLY A 110 -9.87 9.70 -14.76
C GLY A 110 -11.19 10.44 -14.74
N LYS A 111 -11.76 10.66 -15.93
CA LYS A 111 -13.03 11.37 -16.15
C LYS A 111 -14.19 10.38 -16.05
N GLY A 112 -14.45 9.86 -14.85
CA GLY A 112 -15.47 8.81 -14.63
C GLY A 112 -15.36 8.12 -13.28
N LYS A 113 -15.06 8.88 -12.22
CA LYS A 113 -15.08 8.33 -10.86
C LYS A 113 -16.54 8.11 -10.47
N GLY A 114 -16.93 6.84 -10.33
CA GLY A 114 -18.22 6.43 -9.78
C GLY A 114 -18.28 6.61 -8.28
#